data_AF-A0A964YPM2-F1
#
_entry.id   AF-A0A964YPM2-F1
#
_cell.length_a   1.000
_cell.length_b   1.000
_cell.length_c   1.000
_cell.angle_alpha   90.00
_cell.angle_beta   90.00
_cell.angle_gamma   90.00
#
_symmetry.space_group_name_H-M   'P 1'
#
loop_
_entity.id
_entity.type
_entity.pdbx_description
1 polymer ?
#
loop_
_entity_poly.entity_id
_entity_poly.type
_entity_poly.pdbx_seq_one_letter_code
_entity_poly.pdbx_strand_id
1 'polypeptide(L)'
;MKIVCIGRNYAEHAAEMKAELPSAPVFFMKPDTALLRDNAFYLPSFTQDLHYECELVVKMDKMGKHIDPEYASNYYSHISLGIDFTARDLQSRCKEKGLPWEMAKAFDNSAVVSDRWLP
;
A
#
# COMPACT_ATOMS: atom_id res chain seq x y z
N MET A 1 5.77 -6.89 -12.07
CA MET A 1 5.91 -5.55 -11.46
C MET A 1 6.04 -5.69 -9.95
N LYS A 2 6.46 -4.67 -9.21
CA LYS A 2 6.33 -4.65 -7.74
C LYS A 2 5.67 -3.34 -7.30
N ILE A 3 4.85 -3.41 -6.26
CA ILE A 3 4.23 -2.23 -5.63
C ILE A 3 4.80 -2.15 -4.23
N VAL A 4 5.47 -1.03 -3.91
CA VAL A 4 6.03 -0.77 -2.58
C VAL A 4 5.09 0.20 -1.88
N CYS A 5 4.68 -0.14 -0.66
CA CYS A 5 3.69 0.60 0.10
C CYS A 5 4.30 1.09 1.43
N ILE A 6 3.81 2.21 1.94
CA ILE A 6 4.26 2.82 3.19
C ILE A 6 3.12 2.84 4.19
N GLY A 7 3.27 2.11 5.30
CA GLY A 7 2.31 2.15 6.40
C GLY A 7 2.56 3.33 7.33
N ARG A 8 1.48 3.86 7.94
CA ARG A 8 1.52 4.92 8.97
C ARG A 8 2.14 6.24 8.48
N ASN A 9 1.86 6.64 7.25
CA ASN A 9 2.40 7.87 6.65
C ASN A 9 1.51 9.11 6.85
N TYR A 10 0.35 8.96 7.49
CA TYR A 10 -0.56 10.05 7.87
C TYR A 10 -0.72 10.06 9.39
N ALA A 11 -0.44 11.21 10.03
CA ALA A 11 -0.45 11.32 11.48
C ALA A 11 -1.84 11.05 12.10
N GLU A 12 -2.91 11.49 11.45
CA GLU A 12 -4.28 11.25 11.87
C GLU A 12 -4.63 9.76 11.80
N HIS A 13 -4.22 9.07 10.73
CA HIS A 13 -4.42 7.62 10.60
C HIS A 13 -3.62 6.83 11.64
N ALA A 14 -2.40 7.26 11.98
CA ALA A 14 -1.63 6.63 13.06
C ALA A 14 -2.35 6.75 14.42
N ALA A 15 -2.97 7.91 14.69
CA ALA A 15 -3.76 8.15 15.89
C ALA A 15 -5.04 7.28 15.94
N GLU A 16 -5.76 7.12 14.82
CA GLU A 16 -6.92 6.20 14.71
C GLU A 16 -6.56 4.76 15.10
N MET A 17 -5.36 4.32 14.68
CA MET A 17 -4.86 2.97 14.99
C MET A 17 -4.28 2.84 16.42
N LYS A 18 -4.34 3.89 17.24
CA LYS A 18 -3.70 3.97 18.58
C LYS A 18 -2.24 3.53 18.56
N ALA A 19 -1.54 3.84 17.46
CA ALA A 19 -0.18 3.41 17.24
C ALA A 19 0.77 4.60 17.32
N GLU A 20 1.95 4.39 17.89
CA GLU A 20 3.01 5.39 17.84
C GLU A 20 3.46 5.61 16.39
N LEU A 21 3.74 6.88 16.09
CA LEU A 21 4.39 7.27 14.83
C LEU A 21 5.75 6.57 14.78
N PRO A 22 6.02 5.77 13.74
CA PRO A 22 7.26 5.05 13.65
C PRO A 22 8.41 6.03 13.37
N SER A 23 9.59 5.78 13.96
CA SER A 23 10.79 6.60 13.72
C SER A 23 11.36 6.44 12.31
N ALA A 24 10.92 5.40 11.58
CA ALA A 24 11.24 5.14 10.19
C ALA A 24 10.00 4.63 9.44
N PRO A 25 9.89 4.81 8.11
CA PRO A 25 8.74 4.34 7.35
C PRO A 25 8.56 2.82 7.45
N VAL A 26 7.32 2.36 7.58
CA VAL A 26 6.99 0.92 7.60
C VAL A 26 6.77 0.47 6.17
N PHE A 27 7.65 -0.39 5.66
CA PHE A 27 7.54 -0.92 4.30
C PHE A 27 6.80 -2.25 4.26
N PHE A 28 5.96 -2.41 3.25
CA PHE A 28 5.45 -3.71 2.79
C PHE A 28 5.30 -3.67 1.27
N MET A 29 5.00 -4.83 0.67
CA MET A 29 4.89 -4.96 -0.78
C MET A 29 3.63 -5.69 -1.17
N LYS A 30 3.15 -5.37 -2.38
CA LYS A 30 2.13 -6.15 -3.08
C LYS A 30 2.71 -6.71 -4.39
N PRO A 31 2.43 -7.98 -4.73
CA PRO A 31 2.85 -8.59 -5.98
C PRO A 31 2.08 -8.02 -7.18
N ASP A 32 2.49 -8.38 -8.39
CA ASP A 32 1.76 -8.01 -9.63
C ASP A 32 0.29 -8.46 -9.62
N THR A 33 0.02 -9.64 -9.05
CA THR A 33 -1.33 -10.24 -8.97
C THR A 33 -2.26 -9.51 -8.01
N ALA A 34 -1.73 -8.65 -7.15
CA ALA A 34 -2.55 -7.80 -6.30
C ALA A 34 -3.21 -6.65 -7.08
N LEU A 35 -2.70 -6.29 -8.26
CA LEU A 35 -3.29 -5.20 -9.04
C LEU A 35 -4.61 -5.66 -9.68
N LEU A 36 -5.70 -5.04 -9.24
CA LEU A 36 -7.00 -5.13 -9.90
C LEU A 36 -6.95 -4.34 -11.21
N ARG A 37 -7.21 -5.04 -12.32
CA ARG A 37 -7.26 -4.47 -13.67
C ARG A 37 -8.72 -4.40 -14.11
N ASP A 38 -9.09 -5.10 -15.17
CA ASP A 38 -10.41 -4.99 -15.81
C ASP A 38 -11.52 -5.85 -15.17
N ASN A 39 -11.36 -6.21 -13.90
CA ASN A 39 -12.31 -7.08 -13.21
C ASN A 39 -13.08 -6.32 -12.13
N ALA A 40 -14.30 -6.79 -11.83
CA ALA A 40 -14.99 -6.35 -10.63
C ALA A 40 -14.20 -6.77 -9.38
N PHE A 41 -14.20 -5.93 -8.36
CA PHE A 41 -13.66 -6.30 -7.06
C PHE A 41 -14.66 -7.20 -6.32
N TYR A 42 -14.21 -8.37 -5.89
CA TYR A 42 -15.02 -9.32 -5.11
C TYR A 42 -14.56 -9.32 -3.66
N LEU A 43 -15.51 -9.28 -2.72
CA LEU A 43 -15.20 -9.36 -1.31
C LEU A 43 -14.58 -10.74 -0.99
N PRO A 44 -13.36 -10.79 -0.44
CA PRO A 44 -12.70 -12.04 -0.14
C PRO A 44 -13.36 -12.75 1.04
N SER A 45 -13.61 -14.06 0.90
CA SER A 45 -14.29 -14.86 1.94
C SER A 45 -13.41 -15.18 3.16
N PHE A 46 -12.11 -14.90 3.11
CA PHE A 46 -11.17 -15.21 4.19
C PHE A 46 -11.10 -14.14 5.30
N THR A 47 -11.78 -13.00 5.11
CA THR A 47 -11.81 -11.88 6.06
C THR A 47 -13.26 -11.49 6.33
N GLN A 48 -13.52 -11.05 7.56
CA GLN A 48 -14.81 -10.48 7.95
C GLN A 48 -14.73 -8.95 8.13
N ASP A 49 -13.55 -8.37 7.92
CA ASP A 49 -13.26 -6.97 8.22
C ASP A 49 -12.33 -6.39 7.14
N LEU A 50 -12.91 -6.10 5.97
CA LEU A 50 -12.19 -5.54 4.84
C LEU A 50 -12.26 -4.01 4.86
N HIS A 51 -11.09 -3.37 4.90
CA HIS A 51 -10.95 -1.92 4.82
C HIS A 51 -10.40 -1.48 3.46
N TYR A 52 -10.75 -0.27 3.05
CA TYR A 52 -10.09 0.45 1.95
C TYR A 52 -9.26 1.60 2.52
N GLU A 53 -8.04 1.78 2.01
CA GLU A 53 -7.15 2.90 2.35
C GLU A 53 -6.87 3.66 1.04
N CYS A 54 -7.29 4.93 0.96
CA CYS A 54 -7.03 5.78 -0.22
C CYS A 54 -5.62 6.37 -0.13
N GLU A 55 -4.80 6.13 -1.15
CA GLU A 55 -3.38 6.45 -1.13
C GLU A 55 -2.94 7.19 -2.39
N LEU A 56 -1.92 8.04 -2.24
CA LEU A 56 -1.21 8.62 -3.38
C LEU A 56 -0.27 7.56 -3.99
N VAL A 57 -0.42 7.29 -5.28
CA VAL A 57 0.42 6.36 -6.02
C VAL A 57 1.43 7.15 -6.83
N VAL A 58 2.71 6.84 -6.67
CA VAL A 58 3.82 7.45 -7.43
C VAL A 58 4.33 6.45 -8.45
N LYS A 59 4.36 6.84 -9.72
CA LYS A 59 4.92 6.01 -10.79
C LYS A 59 6.42 6.23 -10.89
N MET A 60 7.20 5.19 -10.61
CA MET A 60 8.65 5.22 -10.78
C MET A 60 9.02 5.00 -12.25
N ASP A 61 9.75 5.95 -12.85
CA ASP A 61 10.13 5.91 -14.26
C ASP A 61 11.57 5.41 -14.48
N LYS A 62 12.39 5.42 -13.43
CA LYS A 62 13.81 5.06 -13.49
C LYS A 62 14.17 4.05 -12.40
N MET A 63 15.09 3.16 -12.72
CA MET A 63 15.77 2.35 -11.69
C MET A 63 16.69 3.25 -10.88
N GLY A 64 16.69 3.10 -9.55
CA GLY A 64 17.59 3.84 -8.68
C GLY A 64 17.95 3.05 -7.43
N LYS A 65 19.11 3.38 -6.87
CA LYS A 65 19.68 2.76 -5.68
C LYS A 65 20.48 3.83 -4.95
N HIS A 66 20.24 4.01 -3.64
CA HIS A 66 20.87 5.06 -2.82
C HIS A 66 20.73 6.46 -3.45
N ILE A 67 19.51 6.82 -3.85
CA ILE A 67 19.21 8.13 -4.44
C ILE A 67 19.23 9.18 -3.33
N ASP A 68 20.01 10.25 -3.49
CA ASP A 68 19.96 11.36 -2.54
C ASP A 68 18.59 12.06 -2.60
N PRO A 69 18.05 12.54 -1.46
CA PRO A 69 16.72 13.14 -1.40
C PRO A 69 16.49 14.28 -2.41
N GLU A 70 17.53 15.08 -2.69
CA GLU A 70 17.45 16.20 -3.65
C GLU A 70 17.17 15.75 -5.09
N TYR A 71 17.53 14.51 -5.45
CA TYR A 71 17.30 13.96 -6.78
C TYR A 71 16.04 13.10 -6.88
N ALA A 72 15.32 12.85 -5.77
CA ALA A 72 14.19 11.93 -5.74
C ALA A 72 13.07 12.29 -6.74
N SER A 73 12.80 13.59 -6.92
CA SER A 73 11.81 14.10 -7.89
C SER A 73 12.18 13.79 -9.35
N ASN A 74 13.43 13.46 -9.65
CA ASN A 74 13.84 13.10 -11.01
C ASN A 74 13.51 11.64 -11.39
N TYR A 75 12.98 10.84 -10.46
CA TYR A 75 12.73 9.40 -10.63
C TYR A 75 11.26 9.05 -10.83
N TYR A 76 10.36 10.01 -10.67
CA TYR A 76 8.94 9.88 -10.95
C TYR A 76 8.46 11.12 -11.68
N SER A 77 7.50 10.94 -12.58
CA SER A 77 6.90 12.03 -13.36
C SER A 77 5.39 12.04 -13.29
N HIS A 78 4.78 11.04 -12.63
CA HIS A 78 3.34 10.94 -12.54
C HIS A 78 2.89 10.44 -11.18
N ILE A 79 1.73 10.95 -10.77
CA ILE A 79 0.99 10.51 -9.60
C ILE A 79 -0.43 10.08 -9.99
N SER A 80 -1.03 9.23 -9.16
CA SER A 80 -2.42 8.82 -9.27
C SER A 80 -2.98 8.56 -7.88
N LEU A 81 -4.26 8.19 -7.80
CA LEU A 81 -4.88 7.66 -6.59
C LEU A 81 -4.93 6.14 -6.69
N GLY A 82 -4.79 5.49 -5.54
CA GLY A 82 -4.97 4.06 -5.41
C GLY A 82 -5.73 3.68 -4.15
N ILE A 83 -6.25 2.47 -4.15
CA ILE A 83 -6.85 1.85 -2.96
C ILE A 83 -5.97 0.68 -2.52
N ASP A 84 -5.49 0.74 -1.29
CA ASP A 84 -4.87 -0.38 -0.58
C ASP A 84 -5.94 -1.12 0.25
N PHE A 85 -6.47 -2.20 -0.32
CA PHE A 85 -7.38 -3.06 0.43
C PHE A 85 -6.64 -3.87 1.48
N THR A 86 -7.23 -3.91 2.67
CA THR A 86 -6.63 -4.54 3.84
C THR A 86 -7.65 -5.42 4.55
N ALA A 87 -7.34 -6.70 4.71
CA ALA A 87 -8.06 -7.56 5.66
C ALA A 87 -7.61 -7.21 7.07
N ARG A 88 -8.35 -6.33 7.74
CA ARG A 88 -7.94 -5.67 8.98
C ARG A 88 -7.85 -6.66 10.14
N ASP A 89 -8.80 -7.57 10.24
CA ASP A 89 -8.80 -8.69 11.18
C ASP A 89 -7.50 -9.50 11.10
N LEU A 90 -7.07 -9.86 9.89
CA LEU A 90 -5.82 -10.58 9.65
C LEU A 90 -4.59 -9.72 9.97
N GLN A 91 -4.61 -8.44 9.61
CA GLN A 91 -3.50 -7.53 9.88
C GLN A 91 -3.25 -7.37 11.39
N SER A 92 -4.32 -7.21 12.18
CA SER A 92 -4.24 -7.10 13.64
C SER A 92 -3.62 -8.36 14.24
N ARG A 93 -4.07 -9.54 13.81
CA ARG A 93 -3.49 -10.83 14.23
C ARG A 93 -2.02 -10.97 13.83
N CYS A 94 -1.63 -10.48 12.65
CA CYS A 94 -0.22 -10.49 12.24
C CYS A 94 0.64 -9.59 13.13
N LYS A 95 0.15 -8.39 13.44
CA LYS A 95 0.85 -7.43 14.33
C LYS A 95 1.03 -7.99 15.74
N GLU A 96 -0.01 -8.56 16.34
CA GLU A 96 0.05 -9.16 17.68
C GLU A 96 1.09 -10.28 17.78
N LYS A 97 1.26 -11.05 16.70
CA LYS A 97 2.17 -12.21 16.66
C LYS A 97 3.54 -11.92 16.05
N GLY A 98 3.81 -10.69 15.61
CA GLY A 98 5.03 -10.35 14.89
C GLY A 98 5.19 -11.08 13.55
N LEU A 99 4.07 -11.42 12.89
CA LEU A 99 4.04 -12.13 11.61
C LEU A 99 4.03 -11.15 10.43
N PRO A 100 4.45 -11.61 9.24
CA PRO A 100 4.46 -10.77 8.06
C PRO A 100 3.02 -10.55 7.53
N TRP A 101 2.83 -9.50 6.72
CA TRP A 101 1.50 -8.93 6.43
C TRP A 101 0.88 -9.41 5.11
N GLU A 102 1.52 -10.32 4.38
CA GLU A 102 1.12 -10.69 3.01
C GLU A 102 -0.32 -11.22 2.95
N MET A 103 -0.74 -12.04 3.92
CA MET A 103 -2.13 -12.52 3.98
C MET A 103 -3.16 -11.39 4.14
N ALA A 104 -2.76 -10.28 4.77
CA ALA A 104 -3.63 -9.14 5.04
C ALA A 104 -3.55 -8.03 3.99
N LYS A 105 -2.40 -7.89 3.31
CA LYS A 105 -2.08 -6.77 2.42
C LYS A 105 -1.77 -7.17 0.99
N ALA A 106 -1.40 -8.42 0.70
CA ALA A 106 -0.84 -8.82 -0.59
C ALA A 106 -1.66 -9.91 -1.32
N PHE A 107 -2.92 -10.11 -0.93
CA PHE A 107 -3.84 -11.00 -1.63
C PHE A 107 -4.19 -10.46 -3.03
N ASP A 108 -4.69 -11.33 -3.90
CA ASP A 108 -5.05 -10.97 -5.27
C ASP A 108 -6.08 -9.85 -5.30
N ASN A 109 -5.93 -8.93 -6.25
CA ASN A 109 -6.79 -7.74 -6.41
C ASN A 109 -6.83 -6.78 -5.21
N SER A 110 -5.90 -6.88 -4.25
CA SER A 110 -5.83 -6.00 -3.08
C SER A 110 -5.32 -4.58 -3.36
N ALA A 111 -4.95 -4.25 -4.59
CA ALA A 111 -4.55 -2.91 -5.01
C ALA A 111 -5.37 -2.45 -6.21
N VAL A 112 -5.93 -1.25 -6.13
CA VAL A 112 -6.56 -0.57 -7.26
C VAL A 112 -5.76 0.69 -7.56
N VAL A 113 -5.57 1.02 -8.83
CA VAL A 113 -4.97 2.29 -9.25
C VAL A 113 -5.92 2.95 -10.24
N SER A 114 -6.18 4.24 -10.05
CA SER A 114 -6.99 5.02 -10.97
C SER A 114 -6.34 5.09 -12.35
N ASP A 115 -7.16 4.97 -13.40
CA ASP A 115 -6.73 5.14 -14.80
C ASP A 115 -6.24 6.55 -15.10
N ARG A 116 -6.61 7.53 -14.26
CA ARG A 116 -6.19 8.92 -14.40
C ARG A 116 -4.86 9.15 -13.70
N TRP A 117 -3.81 9.35 -14.49
CA TRP A 117 -2.50 9.80 -14.05
C TRP A 117 -2.34 11.30 -14.27
N LEU A 118 -1.83 11.99 -13.26
CA LEU A 118 -1.44 13.41 -13.32
C LEU A 118 0.08 13.50 -13.45
N PRO A 119 0.60 14.46 -14.25
CA PRO A 119 2.03 14.77 -14.25
C PRO A 119 2.47 15.41 -12.93
#